data_AF-A0A961LDF8-F1
#
_entry.id   AF-A0A961LDF8-F1
#
_cell.length_a   1.000
_cell.length_b   1.000
_cell.length_c   1.000
_cell.angle_alpha   90.00
_cell.angle_beta   90.00
_cell.angle_gamma   90.00
#
_symmetry.space_group_name_H-M   'P 1'
#
loop_
_entity.id
_entity.type
_entity.pdbx_description
1 polymer ?
#
loop_
_entity_poly.entity_id
_entity_poly.type
_entity_poly.pdbx_seq_one_letter_code
_entity_poly.pdbx_strand_id
1 'polypeptide(L)'
;MKKRTFSAPSGQKITFTELGFGTAPIGNLYRAVSETDAQAALDAAWKAGLRYFDTAPLYGLGLSETRLNHFLRGKKRQDYVISTKVGRLLEVCAPTERTGIGKFFDTPSRK
;
A
#
# COMPACT_ATOMS: atom_id res chain seq x y z
N MET A 1 18.17 -5.74 -8.98
CA MET A 1 17.34 -4.51 -9.02
C MET A 1 18.22 -3.30 -8.70
N LYS A 2 18.19 -2.24 -9.52
CA LYS A 2 18.91 -0.99 -9.24
C LYS A 2 18.29 -0.27 -8.03
N LYS A 3 19.13 0.39 -7.22
CA LYS A 3 18.72 1.12 -6.02
C LYS A 3 19.06 2.60 -6.16
N ARG A 4 18.30 3.45 -5.47
CA ARG A 4 18.55 4.88 -5.31
C ARG A 4 18.55 5.22 -3.83
N THR A 5 19.25 6.29 -3.47
CA THR A 5 19.31 6.80 -2.10
C THR A 5 18.81 8.24 -2.09
N PHE A 6 17.82 8.51 -1.26
CA PHE A 6 17.33 9.85 -0.97
C PHE A 6 17.98 10.36 0.32
N SER A 7 18.45 11.60 0.31
CA SER A 7 18.94 12.31 1.50
C SER A 7 17.91 13.35 1.89
N ALA A 8 17.29 13.20 3.05
CA ALA A 8 16.34 14.15 3.59
C ALA A 8 17.07 15.41 4.10
N PRO A 9 16.39 16.57 4.20
CA PRO A 9 16.96 17.78 4.81
C PRO A 9 17.49 17.58 6.25
N SER A 10 16.94 16.60 6.98
CA SER A 10 17.41 16.20 8.31
C SER A 10 18.76 15.45 8.32
N GLY A 11 19.35 15.18 7.14
CA GLY A 11 20.55 14.36 6.99
C GLY A 11 20.30 12.86 6.97
N GLN A 12 19.07 12.41 7.26
CA GLN A 12 18.71 11.00 7.14
C GLN A 12 18.76 10.52 5.69
N LYS A 13 19.22 9.29 5.50
CA LYS A 13 19.31 8.65 4.18
C LYS A 13 18.41 7.43 4.12
N ILE A 14 17.68 7.27 3.02
CA ILE A 14 16.83 6.12 2.76
C ILE A 14 17.22 5.54 1.40
N THR A 15 17.61 4.27 1.38
CA THR A 15 17.90 3.53 0.15
C THR A 15 16.73 2.64 -0.20
N PHE A 16 16.28 2.71 -1.45
CA PHE A 16 15.12 1.99 -1.97
C PHE A 16 15.37 1.50 -3.38
N THR A 17 14.57 0.54 -3.85
CA THR A 17 14.63 0.08 -5.24
C THR A 17 14.17 1.19 -6.18
N GLU A 18 14.84 1.37 -7.32
CA GLU A 18 14.53 2.44 -8.28
C GLU A 18 13.09 2.37 -8.78
N LEU A 19 12.55 1.16 -8.88
CA LEU A 19 11.13 0.91 -9.07
C LEU A 19 10.49 0.49 -7.74
N GLY A 20 9.24 0.91 -7.52
CA GLY A 20 8.44 0.56 -6.36
C GLY A 20 7.08 0.00 -6.76
N PHE A 21 6.39 -0.61 -5.81
CA PHE A 21 5.04 -1.14 -6.00
C PHE A 21 4.02 -0.23 -5.32
N GLY A 22 3.17 0.42 -6.14
CA GLY A 22 2.05 1.22 -5.65
C GLY A 22 0.86 0.34 -5.30
N THR A 23 0.33 0.49 -4.08
CA THR A 23 -0.69 -0.43 -3.53
C THR A 23 -2.12 0.08 -3.61
N ALA A 24 -2.39 1.20 -4.30
CA ALA A 24 -3.77 1.70 -4.47
C ALA A 24 -4.71 0.69 -5.16
N PRO A 25 -4.30 -0.02 -6.25
CA PRO A 25 -5.16 -1.02 -6.89
C PRO A 25 -5.55 -2.18 -5.96
N ILE A 26 -4.62 -2.68 -5.15
CA ILE A 26 -4.93 -3.72 -4.15
C ILE A 26 -5.74 -3.17 -2.96
N GLY A 27 -5.98 -1.86 -2.87
CA GLY A 27 -7.00 -1.25 -2.03
C GLY A 27 -8.36 -1.15 -2.73
N ASN A 28 -8.59 -1.91 -3.80
CA ASN A 28 -9.80 -1.87 -4.63
C ASN A 28 -10.06 -0.52 -5.32
N LEU A 29 -8.99 0.14 -5.79
CA LEU A 29 -9.14 1.28 -6.69
C LEU A 29 -9.69 0.81 -8.05
N TYR A 30 -10.78 1.45 -8.49
CA TYR A 30 -11.54 1.21 -9.73
C TYR A 30 -12.30 -0.11 -9.85
N ARG A 31 -11.93 -1.14 -9.08
CA ARG A 31 -12.65 -2.41 -9.01
C ARG A 31 -12.28 -3.18 -7.76
N ALA A 32 -13.13 -4.14 -7.38
CA ALA A 32 -12.76 -5.12 -6.37
C ALA A 32 -11.58 -6.00 -6.85
N VAL A 33 -10.67 -6.30 -5.94
CA VAL A 33 -9.55 -7.23 -6.11
C VAL A 33 -9.65 -8.27 -5.00
N SER A 34 -9.56 -9.55 -5.37
CA SER A 34 -9.58 -10.65 -4.40
C SER A 34 -8.34 -10.62 -3.50
N GLU A 35 -8.42 -11.20 -2.29
CA GLU A 35 -7.24 -11.33 -1.42
C GLU A 35 -6.13 -12.13 -2.12
N THR A 36 -6.48 -13.22 -2.79
CA THR A 36 -5.54 -14.07 -3.54
C THR A 36 -4.77 -13.28 -4.59
N ASP A 37 -5.46 -12.49 -5.42
CA ASP A 37 -4.82 -11.70 -6.47
C ASP A 37 -3.95 -10.58 -5.89
N ALA A 38 -4.41 -9.94 -4.81
CA ALA A 38 -3.64 -8.91 -4.12
C ALA A 38 -2.32 -9.47 -3.57
N GLN A 39 -2.37 -10.63 -2.92
CA GLN A 39 -1.17 -11.31 -2.41
C GLN A 39 -0.28 -11.83 -3.53
N ALA A 40 -0.85 -12.39 -4.60
CA ALA A 40 -0.10 -12.84 -5.78
C ALA A 40 0.67 -11.69 -6.45
N ALA A 41 0.05 -10.50 -6.56
CA ALA A 41 0.71 -9.32 -7.11
C ALA A 41 1.88 -8.84 -6.23
N LEU A 42 1.70 -8.82 -4.90
CA LEU A 42 2.76 -8.47 -3.95
C LEU A 42 3.91 -9.48 -3.97
N ASP A 43 3.59 -10.77 -4.05
CA ASP A 43 4.58 -11.84 -4.16
C ASP A 43 5.36 -11.77 -5.47
N ALA A 44 4.69 -11.55 -6.60
CA ALA A 44 5.33 -11.32 -7.89
C ALA A 44 6.28 -10.11 -7.83
N ALA A 45 5.84 -9.00 -7.22
CA ALA A 45 6.68 -7.83 -7.03
C ALA A 45 7.94 -8.13 -6.20
N TRP A 46 7.77 -8.87 -5.10
CA TRP A 46 8.88 -9.27 -4.25
C TRP A 46 9.86 -10.21 -4.96
N LYS A 47 9.36 -11.20 -5.71
CA LYS A 47 10.17 -12.12 -6.53
C LYS A 47 10.93 -11.39 -7.62
N ALA A 48 10.35 -10.35 -8.21
CA ALA A 48 11.03 -9.47 -9.17
C ALA A 48 12.10 -8.56 -8.52
N GLY A 49 12.23 -8.58 -7.18
CA GLY A 49 13.25 -7.84 -6.44
C GLY A 49 12.83 -6.43 -6.02
N LEU A 50 11.55 -6.06 -6.13
CA LEU A 50 11.02 -4.80 -5.62
C LEU A 50 11.03 -4.82 -4.09
N ARG A 51 11.50 -3.73 -3.47
CA ARG A 51 11.55 -3.57 -2.01
C ARG A 51 11.01 -2.25 -1.52
N TYR A 52 10.55 -1.38 -2.41
CA TYR A 52 9.85 -0.16 -2.09
C TYR A 52 8.35 -0.33 -2.32
N PHE A 53 7.55 -0.15 -1.28
CA PHE A 53 6.10 -0.24 -1.33
C PHE A 53 5.47 1.08 -0.90
N ASP A 54 4.56 1.59 -1.72
CA ASP A 54 3.83 2.84 -1.46
C ASP A 54 2.36 2.54 -1.18
N THR A 55 1.83 3.10 -0.10
CA THR A 55 0.44 2.96 0.34
C THR A 55 -0.13 4.27 0.89
N ALA A 56 -1.37 4.26 1.39
CA ALA A 56 -2.00 5.38 2.07
C ALA A 56 -3.26 4.92 2.84
N PRO A 57 -3.65 5.62 3.91
CA PRO A 57 -4.92 5.36 4.60
C PRO A 57 -6.14 5.50 3.66
N LEU A 58 -6.11 6.45 2.71
CA LEU A 58 -7.20 6.62 1.74
C LEU A 58 -7.37 5.40 0.81
N TYR A 59 -6.32 4.61 0.57
CA TYR A 59 -6.36 3.53 -0.40
C TYR A 59 -7.25 2.38 0.10
N GLY A 60 -8.51 2.42 -0.33
CA GLY A 60 -9.54 1.48 0.08
C GLY A 60 -9.90 1.59 1.56
N LEU A 61 -9.91 2.79 2.15
CA LEU A 61 -10.18 2.99 3.58
C LEU A 61 -9.28 2.08 4.46
N GLY A 62 -7.96 2.13 4.21
CA GLY A 62 -6.95 1.34 4.91
C GLY A 62 -6.88 -0.14 4.50
N LEU A 63 -7.70 -0.60 3.54
CA LEU A 63 -7.60 -1.96 3.00
C LEU A 63 -6.22 -2.24 2.41
N SER A 64 -5.69 -1.29 1.64
CA SER A 64 -4.35 -1.38 1.05
C SER A 64 -3.26 -1.61 2.10
N GLU A 65 -3.27 -0.81 3.18
CA GLU A 65 -2.32 -0.96 4.29
C GLU A 65 -2.49 -2.30 5.01
N THR A 66 -3.72 -2.79 5.16
CA THR A 66 -4.02 -4.08 5.79
C THR A 66 -3.47 -5.24 4.98
N ARG A 67 -3.69 -5.24 3.65
CA ARG A 67 -3.19 -6.27 2.73
C ARG A 67 -1.67 -6.26 2.64
N LEU A 68 -1.07 -5.07 2.60
CA LEU A 68 0.39 -4.92 2.61
C LEU A 68 1.00 -5.41 3.94
N ASN A 69 0.36 -5.09 5.07
CA ASN A 69 0.78 -5.61 6.38
C ASN A 69 0.74 -7.13 6.43
N HIS A 70 -0.33 -7.76 5.93
CA HIS A 70 -0.43 -9.21 5.86
C HIS A 70 0.74 -9.83 5.07
N PHE A 71 1.08 -9.24 3.93
CA PHE A 71 2.19 -9.70 3.08
C PHE A 71 3.58 -9.53 3.72
N LEU A 72 3.83 -8.37 4.33
CA LEU A 72 5.14 -8.02 4.90
C LEU A 72 5.37 -8.64 6.28
N ARG A 73 4.32 -9.12 6.95
CA ARG A 73 4.42 -9.82 8.23
C ARG A 73 5.39 -11.00 8.11
N GLY A 74 6.36 -11.05 9.02
CA GLY A 74 7.39 -12.09 9.04
C GLY A 74 8.59 -11.84 8.12
N LYS A 75 8.56 -10.82 7.25
CA LYS A 75 9.75 -10.38 6.50
C LYS A 75 10.65 -9.53 7.40
N LYS A 76 11.97 -9.59 7.18
CA LYS A 76 12.92 -8.77 7.95
C LYS A 76 12.68 -7.28 7.65
N ARG A 77 12.54 -6.46 8.69
CA ARG A 77 12.17 -5.04 8.53
C ARG A 77 13.15 -4.28 7.64
N GLN A 78 14.45 -4.57 7.72
CA GLN A 78 15.49 -3.93 6.92
C GLN A 78 15.47 -4.28 5.43
N ASP A 79 14.70 -5.29 5.02
CA ASP A 79 14.69 -5.73 3.63
C ASP A 79 13.82 -4.84 2.74
N TYR A 80 12.97 -3.97 3.31
CA TYR A 80 12.01 -3.17 2.56
C TYR A 80 11.82 -1.75 3.10
N VAL A 81 11.30 -0.88 2.25
CA VAL A 81 10.90 0.50 2.56
C VAL A 81 9.41 0.64 2.30
N ILE A 82 8.69 1.27 3.24
CA ILE A 82 7.29 1.63 3.09
C ILE A 82 7.19 3.16 3.09
N SER A 83 6.49 3.72 2.11
CA SER A 83 5.91 5.06 2.19
C SER A 83 4.41 4.96 2.43
N THR A 84 3.91 5.71 3.41
CA THR A 84 2.47 5.97 3.57
C THR A 84 2.23 7.48 3.58
N LYS A 85 0.96 7.89 3.57
CA LYS A 85 0.54 9.27 3.36
C LYS A 85 -0.40 9.74 4.46
N VAL A 86 -0.55 11.04 4.57
CA VAL A 86 -1.51 11.71 5.47
C VAL A 86 -2.23 12.83 4.70
N GLY A 87 -3.22 13.46 5.34
CA GLY A 87 -3.93 14.62 4.76
C GLY A 87 -5.33 14.32 4.22
N ARG A 88 -5.91 13.17 4.56
CA ARG A 88 -7.32 12.84 4.32
C ARG A 88 -7.89 12.23 5.60
N LEU A 89 -9.00 12.79 6.07
CA LEU A 89 -9.76 12.21 7.16
C LEU A 89 -10.62 11.08 6.61
N LEU A 90 -10.61 9.95 7.29
CA LEU A 90 -11.49 8.83 6.98
C LEU A 90 -12.69 8.95 7.91
N GLU A 91 -13.88 9.04 7.34
CA GLU A 91 -15.12 9.07 8.10
C GLU A 91 -15.76 7.68 8.09
N VAL A 92 -16.36 7.33 9.21
CA VAL A 92 -17.15 6.10 9.33
C VAL A 92 -18.40 6.28 8.47
N CYS A 93 -18.65 5.38 7.53
CA CYS A 93 -19.86 5.39 6.71
C CYS A 93 -20.53 4.02 6.64
N ALA A 94 -21.82 4.01 6.31
CA ALA A 94 -22.57 2.77 6.14
C ALA A 94 -22.02 1.98 4.94
N PRO A 95 -22.18 0.63 4.91
CA PRO A 95 -21.75 -0.21 3.77
C PRO A 95 -22.15 0.33 2.38
N THR A 96 -23.34 0.89 2.27
CA THR A 96 -23.90 1.48 1.04
C THR A 96 -23.20 2.77 0.60
N GLU A 97 -22.44 3.39 1.49
CA GLU A 97 -21.78 4.69 1.31
C GLU A 97 -20.24 4.56 1.21
N ARG A 98 -19.72 3.33 1.19
CA ARG A 98 -18.28 3.01 1.26
C ARG A 98 -17.46 3.35 0.00
N THR A 99 -18.08 3.99 -0.99
CA THR A 99 -17.43 4.41 -2.23
C THR A 99 -16.69 5.73 -1.99
N GLY A 100 -15.51 5.65 -1.38
CA GLY A 100 -14.60 6.80 -1.22
C GLY A 100 -14.40 7.52 -2.57
N ILE A 101 -14.89 8.75 -2.68
CA ILE A 101 -14.76 9.65 -3.85
C ILE A 101 -15.13 8.96 -5.18
N GLY A 102 -16.08 8.02 -5.17
CA GLY A 102 -16.56 7.32 -6.37
C GLY A 102 -15.54 6.41 -7.09
N LYS A 103 -14.42 6.06 -6.45
CA LYS A 103 -13.34 5.27 -7.09
C LYS A 103 -12.98 3.98 -6.38
N PHE A 104 -13.40 3.76 -5.13
CA PHE A 104 -13.09 2.55 -4.37
C PHE A 104 -14.30 1.64 -4.22
N PHE A 105 -14.05 0.32 -4.25
CA PHE A 105 -15.08 -0.73 -4.26
C PHE A 105 -14.83 -1.73 -3.11
N ASP A 106 -15.88 -2.34 -2.56
CA ASP A 106 -15.81 -3.38 -1.52
C ASP A 106 -14.80 -3.08 -0.39
N THR A 107 -14.82 -1.85 0.12
CA THR A 107 -13.91 -1.42 1.17
C THR A 107 -14.45 -1.80 2.56
N PRO A 108 -13.58 -2.00 3.56
CA PRO A 108 -14.01 -2.24 4.92
C PRO A 108 -14.66 -0.98 5.52
N SER A 109 -15.58 -1.17 6.47
CA SER A 109 -15.90 -0.10 7.42
C SER A 109 -14.80 -0.08 8.48
N ARG A 110 -14.21 1.09 8.67
CA ARG A 110 -13.25 1.36 9.74
C ARG A 110 -13.99 2.25 10.74
N LYS A 111 -13.95 1.88 12.02
CA LYS A 111 -14.42 2.70 13.15
C LYS A 111 -13.32 3.64 13.60
#